data_AF-A0A7W9LK88-F1
#
_entry.id   AF-A0A7W9LK88-F1
#
_cell.length_a   1.000
_cell.length_b   1.000
_cell.length_c   1.000
_cell.angle_alpha   90.00
_cell.angle_beta   90.00
_cell.angle_gamma   90.00
#
_symmetry.space_group_name_H-M   'P 1'
#
loop_
_entity.id
_entity.type
_entity.pdbx_description
1 polymer ?
#
loop_
_entity_poly.entity_id
_entity_poly.type
_entity_poly.pdbx_seq_one_letter_code
_entity_poly.pdbx_strand_id
1 'polypeptide(L)'
;MAERKPPGMGYETWVDKQIREAEARGEFDDLPLAGKPLPPRRPGDEYTWIREKLAREGESTDALLPTPLRLRKEIHRLPETLRDIRTEQAVRDVVRELNEQVMQWLRAPSGPQIPVAPVDADTVVAEWRTARAERAAAEQQVQAERAAAAELAAAEAAAEATEARRERRRNRLRWWRRPDGPRADRTR
;
A
#
# COMPACT_ATOMS: atom_id res chain seq x y z
N MET A 1 16.43 -17.32 26.49
CA MET A 1 17.30 -16.22 26.94
C MET A 1 18.69 -16.80 27.13
N ALA A 2 19.72 -16.31 26.42
CA ALA A 2 21.08 -16.82 26.59
C ALA A 2 21.66 -16.33 27.94
N GLU A 3 22.18 -17.25 28.74
CA GLU A 3 22.86 -16.93 30.00
C GLU A 3 24.11 -16.07 29.73
N ARG A 4 24.60 -15.28 30.70
CA ARG A 4 25.80 -14.45 30.50
C ARG A 4 27.07 -15.25 30.81
N LYS A 5 28.18 -14.88 30.15
CA LYS A 5 29.50 -15.48 30.40
C LYS A 5 29.93 -15.31 31.87
N PRO A 6 30.37 -16.38 32.56
CA PRO A 6 30.95 -16.28 33.90
C PRO A 6 32.31 -15.55 33.90
N PRO A 7 32.64 -14.81 34.97
CA PRO A 7 33.97 -14.22 35.12
C PRO A 7 35.05 -15.31 35.24
N GLY A 8 36.21 -15.10 34.60
CA GLY A 8 37.34 -16.04 34.62
C GLY A 8 37.33 -17.13 33.52
N MET A 9 36.27 -17.23 32.71
CA MET A 9 36.20 -18.18 31.59
C MET A 9 36.50 -17.51 30.24
N GLY A 10 37.27 -18.20 29.39
CA GLY A 10 37.51 -17.81 28.00
C GLY A 10 36.22 -17.79 27.18
N TYR A 11 36.14 -16.94 26.14
CA TYR A 11 34.96 -16.86 25.28
C TYR A 11 34.72 -18.17 24.52
N GLU A 12 35.78 -18.74 23.94
CA GLU A 12 35.73 -20.04 23.24
C GLU A 12 35.15 -21.13 24.16
N THR A 13 35.73 -21.30 25.35
CA THR A 13 35.30 -22.33 26.33
C THR A 13 33.84 -22.19 26.76
N TRP A 14 33.35 -20.96 26.91
CA TRP A 14 31.97 -20.72 27.33
C TRP A 14 30.97 -20.95 26.19
N VAL A 15 31.30 -20.49 24.97
CA VAL A 15 30.45 -20.73 23.78
C VAL A 15 30.39 -22.21 23.45
N ASP A 16 31.52 -22.92 23.48
CA ASP A 16 31.56 -24.37 23.23
C ASP A 16 30.72 -25.15 24.23
N LYS A 17 30.71 -24.72 25.51
CA LYS A 17 29.85 -25.30 26.53
C LYS A 17 28.37 -25.09 26.20
N GLN A 18 27.98 -23.87 25.81
CA GLN A 18 26.60 -23.56 25.44
C GLN A 18 26.13 -24.36 24.21
N ILE A 19 26.98 -24.52 23.20
CA ILE A 19 26.68 -25.32 22.00
C ILE A 19 26.43 -26.77 22.40
N ARG A 20 27.34 -27.37 23.17
CA ARG A 20 27.21 -28.77 23.62
C ARG A 20 25.96 -29.01 24.44
N GLU A 21 25.61 -28.08 25.32
CA GLU A 21 24.39 -28.16 26.12
C GLU A 21 23.12 -28.02 25.27
N ALA A 22 23.13 -27.16 24.24
CA ALA A 22 22.03 -27.02 23.30
C ALA A 22 21.86 -28.26 22.40
N GLU A 23 22.97 -28.87 21.94
CA GLU A 23 22.97 -30.17 21.26
C GLU A 23 22.39 -31.27 22.15
N ALA A 24 22.80 -31.36 23.42
CA ALA A 24 22.29 -32.35 24.35
C ALA A 24 20.78 -32.20 24.64
N ARG A 25 20.24 -30.99 24.48
CA ARG A 25 18.79 -30.70 24.58
C ARG A 25 18.03 -30.95 23.28
N GLY A 26 18.71 -31.31 22.19
CA GLY A 26 18.10 -31.53 20.88
C GLY A 26 17.62 -30.25 20.20
N GLU A 27 18.12 -29.07 20.59
CA GLU A 27 17.70 -27.79 19.99
C GLU A 27 18.04 -27.69 18.49
N PHE A 28 18.92 -28.57 17.99
CA PHE A 28 19.33 -28.66 16.59
C PHE A 28 18.69 -29.84 15.82
N ASP A 29 17.87 -30.69 16.46
CA ASP A 29 17.36 -31.93 15.85
C ASP A 29 16.23 -31.69 14.83
N ASP A 30 15.39 -30.67 15.01
CA ASP A 30 14.26 -30.33 14.11
C ASP A 30 14.50 -29.02 13.34
N LEU A 31 15.71 -28.84 12.82
CA LEU A 31 15.97 -27.70 11.95
C LEU A 31 15.30 -27.93 10.58
N PRO A 32 14.44 -27.01 10.11
CA PRO A 32 13.61 -27.21 8.92
C PRO A 32 14.41 -27.44 7.62
N LEU A 33 15.68 -27.06 7.62
CA LEU A 33 16.61 -27.20 6.49
C LEU A 33 17.81 -28.11 6.79
N ALA A 34 17.82 -28.85 7.90
CA ALA A 34 18.89 -29.81 8.20
C ALA A 34 19.05 -30.84 7.08
N GLY A 35 20.30 -31.01 6.62
CA GLY A 35 20.66 -31.95 5.56
C GLY A 35 20.13 -31.62 4.16
N LYS A 36 19.32 -30.55 3.99
CA LYS A 36 18.83 -30.12 2.68
C LYS A 36 19.91 -29.30 1.96
N PRO A 37 20.08 -29.45 0.64
CA PRO A 37 20.99 -28.60 -0.12
C PRO A 37 20.54 -27.14 -0.01
N LEU A 38 21.51 -26.22 0.03
CA LEU A 38 21.21 -24.80 -0.08
C LEU A 38 20.46 -24.55 -1.41
N PRO A 39 19.42 -23.71 -1.42
CA PRO A 39 18.71 -23.40 -2.65
C PRO A 39 19.69 -22.85 -3.69
N PRO A 40 19.55 -23.23 -4.97
CA PRO A 40 20.48 -22.85 -6.02
C PRO A 40 20.52 -21.33 -6.15
N ARG A 41 21.69 -20.73 -5.90
CA ARG A 41 21.92 -19.30 -6.08
C ARG A 41 22.49 -19.05 -7.46
N ARG A 42 22.07 -17.95 -8.10
CA ARG A 42 22.69 -17.52 -9.35
C ARG A 42 24.13 -17.02 -9.06
N PRO A 43 25.10 -17.27 -9.94
CA PRO A 43 26.41 -16.63 -9.83
C PRO A 43 26.24 -15.10 -9.73
N GLY A 44 26.89 -14.47 -8.76
CA GLY A 44 26.79 -13.03 -8.48
C GLY A 44 25.68 -12.63 -7.49
N ASP A 45 24.94 -13.58 -6.92
CA ASP A 45 23.82 -13.30 -6.03
C ASP A 45 24.20 -13.23 -4.54
N GLU A 46 25.31 -12.57 -4.24
CA GLU A 46 25.90 -12.48 -2.89
C GLU A 46 25.01 -11.70 -1.92
N TYR A 47 24.17 -10.79 -2.44
CA TYR A 47 23.36 -9.86 -1.65
C TYR A 47 21.88 -10.26 -1.53
N THR A 48 21.42 -11.36 -2.14
CA THR A 48 20.00 -11.76 -2.05
C THR A 48 19.57 -12.15 -0.66
N TRP A 49 20.42 -12.84 0.10
CA TRP A 49 20.10 -13.18 1.49
C TRP A 49 19.91 -11.92 2.36
N ILE A 50 20.61 -10.82 2.07
CA ILE A 50 20.45 -9.54 2.77
C ILE A 50 19.06 -8.96 2.47
N ARG A 51 18.67 -8.95 1.20
CA ARG A 51 17.34 -8.48 0.77
C ARG A 51 16.22 -9.33 1.38
N GLU A 52 16.37 -10.65 1.37
CA GLU A 52 15.43 -11.58 2.01
C GLU A 52 15.35 -11.37 3.53
N LYS A 53 16.49 -11.13 4.17
CA LYS A 53 16.52 -10.82 5.61
C LYS A 53 15.83 -9.50 5.92
N LEU A 54 16.14 -8.44 5.19
CA LEU A 54 15.45 -7.15 5.35
C LEU A 54 13.95 -7.28 5.15
N ALA A 55 13.51 -7.97 4.10
CA ALA A 55 12.09 -8.22 3.85
C ALA A 55 11.42 -8.99 4.99
N ARG A 56 12.13 -9.95 5.60
CA ARG A 56 11.64 -10.71 6.77
C ARG A 56 11.49 -9.85 8.01
N GLU A 57 12.41 -8.92 8.23
CA GLU A 57 12.36 -7.97 9.36
C GLU A 57 11.43 -6.76 9.09
N GLY A 58 10.83 -6.68 7.90
CA GLY A 58 9.99 -5.53 7.50
C GLY A 58 10.79 -4.26 7.21
N GLU A 59 12.10 -4.38 7.02
CA GLU A 59 13.01 -3.27 6.77
C GLU A 59 13.19 -3.01 5.27
N SER A 60 13.30 -1.72 4.92
CA SER A 60 13.58 -1.33 3.54
C SER A 60 15.08 -1.37 3.25
N THR A 61 15.46 -1.71 2.02
CA THR A 61 16.84 -1.56 1.52
C THR A 61 17.37 -0.14 1.67
N ASP A 62 16.48 0.85 1.78
CA ASP A 62 16.83 2.25 2.00
C ASP A 62 17.57 2.48 3.33
N ALA A 63 17.36 1.61 4.32
CA ALA A 63 18.09 1.64 5.59
C ALA A 63 19.58 1.35 5.42
N LEU A 64 19.98 0.67 4.34
CA LEU A 64 21.38 0.37 4.03
C LEU A 64 22.06 1.49 3.22
N LEU A 65 21.32 2.49 2.75
CA LEU A 65 21.91 3.56 1.96
C LEU A 65 22.82 4.43 2.84
N PRO A 66 23.99 4.86 2.32
CA PRO A 66 24.74 5.94 2.93
C PRO A 66 23.85 7.17 3.14
N THR A 67 24.03 7.86 4.27
CA THR A 67 23.25 9.03 4.67
C THR A 67 22.92 10.01 3.53
N PRO A 68 23.88 10.47 2.70
CA PRO A 68 23.55 11.44 1.66
C PRO A 68 22.72 10.87 0.49
N LEU A 69 22.85 9.57 0.18
CA LEU A 69 21.96 8.92 -0.80
C LEU A 69 20.55 8.80 -0.25
N ARG A 70 20.42 8.48 1.04
CA ARG A 70 19.13 8.40 1.73
C ARG A 70 18.43 9.76 1.70
N LEU A 71 19.12 10.84 2.10
CA LEU A 71 18.57 12.21 2.07
C LEU A 71 18.15 12.65 0.66
N ARG A 72 18.99 12.38 -0.35
CA ARG A 72 18.64 12.71 -1.74
C ARG A 72 17.39 11.96 -2.22
N LYS A 73 17.24 10.69 -1.81
CA LYS A 73 16.08 9.87 -2.13
C LYS A 73 14.83 10.35 -1.42
N GLU A 74 14.93 10.75 -0.16
CA GLU A 74 13.83 11.34 0.62
C GLU A 74 13.35 12.66 -0.01
N ILE A 75 14.27 13.54 -0.40
CA ILE A 75 13.95 14.78 -1.14
C ILE A 75 13.19 14.46 -2.44
N HIS A 76 13.64 13.48 -3.20
CA HIS A 76 12.96 13.08 -4.43
C HIS A 76 11.56 12.47 -4.18
N ARG A 77 11.37 11.78 -3.05
CA ARG A 77 10.09 11.14 -2.66
C ARG A 77 9.15 12.07 -1.91
N LEU A 78 9.55 13.32 -1.72
CA LEU A 78 8.78 14.30 -0.97
C LEU A 78 7.38 14.50 -1.58
N PRO A 79 7.18 14.63 -2.92
CA PRO A 79 5.84 14.78 -3.50
C PRO A 79 4.90 13.61 -3.18
N GLU A 80 5.41 12.37 -3.22
CA GLU A 80 4.63 11.18 -2.89
C GLU A 80 4.28 11.13 -1.40
N THR A 81 5.24 11.47 -0.55
CA THR A 81 5.08 11.45 0.92
C THR A 81 4.03 12.48 1.37
N LEU A 82 3.99 13.64 0.73
CA LEU A 82 3.05 14.72 1.04
C LEU A 82 1.63 14.48 0.50
N ARG A 83 1.42 13.45 -0.32
CA ARG A 83 0.15 13.20 -1.02
C ARG A 83 -1.04 13.05 -0.07
N ASP A 84 -0.83 12.39 1.06
CA ASP A 84 -1.88 12.07 2.03
C ASP A 84 -2.08 13.16 3.10
N ILE A 85 -1.15 14.11 3.19
CA ILE A 85 -1.18 15.19 4.17
C ILE A 85 -2.28 16.20 3.83
N ARG A 86 -3.06 16.58 4.84
CA ARG A 86 -4.26 17.43 4.68
C ARG A 86 -4.04 18.90 5.00
N THR A 87 -3.02 19.24 5.78
CA THR A 87 -2.77 20.60 6.25
C THR A 87 -1.43 21.11 5.75
N GLU A 88 -1.37 22.40 5.41
CA GLU A 88 -0.12 23.04 5.02
C GLU A 88 0.91 23.02 6.15
N GLN A 89 0.47 23.22 7.40
CA GLN A 89 1.38 23.20 8.54
C GLN A 89 2.11 21.87 8.64
N ALA A 90 1.41 20.74 8.46
CA ALA A 90 2.04 19.43 8.47
C ALA A 90 3.01 19.23 7.29
N VAL A 91 2.70 19.78 6.10
CA VAL A 91 3.66 19.79 4.98
C VAL A 91 4.94 20.55 5.36
N ARG A 92 4.80 21.75 5.93
CA ARG A 92 5.95 22.56 6.39
C ARG A 92 6.74 21.86 7.49
N ASP A 93 6.08 21.16 8.40
CA ASP A 93 6.72 20.40 9.45
C ASP A 93 7.57 19.25 8.89
N VAL A 94 7.07 18.51 7.90
CA VAL A 94 7.82 17.44 7.22
C VAL A 94 9.03 17.99 6.47
N VAL A 95 8.86 19.11 5.74
CA VAL A 95 9.99 19.76 5.05
C VAL A 95 11.02 20.28 6.05
N ARG A 96 10.60 20.83 7.18
CA ARG A 96 11.50 21.29 8.24
C ARG A 96 12.32 20.14 8.80
N GLU A 97 11.68 19.03 9.15
CA GLU A 97 12.38 17.85 9.68
C GLU A 97 13.42 17.30 8.68
N LEU A 98 13.04 17.19 7.40
CA LEU A 98 13.98 16.78 6.36
C LEU A 98 15.16 17.76 6.24
N ASN A 99 14.89 19.06 6.24
CA ASN A 99 15.93 20.09 6.18
C ASN A 99 16.84 20.06 7.41
N GLU A 100 16.33 19.76 8.60
CA GLU A 100 17.14 19.58 9.81
C GLU A 100 18.13 18.43 9.64
N GLN A 101 17.70 17.30 9.06
CA GLN A 101 18.57 16.16 8.76
C GLN A 101 19.62 16.50 7.69
N VAL A 102 19.23 17.22 6.64
CA VAL A 102 20.15 17.73 5.61
C VAL A 102 21.20 18.64 6.24
N MET A 103 20.79 19.59 7.07
CA MET A 103 21.69 20.51 7.76
C MET A 103 22.60 19.79 8.74
N GLN A 104 22.12 18.76 9.44
CA GLN A 104 22.95 17.94 10.31
C GLN A 104 24.06 17.23 9.53
N TRP A 105 23.73 16.62 8.39
CA TRP A 105 24.74 15.99 7.54
C TRP A 105 25.71 17.00 6.94
N LEU A 106 25.24 18.18 6.49
CA LEU A 106 26.12 19.24 5.97
C LEU A 106 27.12 19.75 7.01
N ARG A 107 26.76 19.76 8.31
CA ARG A 107 27.67 20.14 9.40
C ARG A 107 28.75 19.09 9.67
N ALA A 108 28.43 17.81 9.48
CA ALA A 108 29.34 16.70 9.71
C ALA A 108 29.18 15.62 8.62
N PRO A 109 29.69 15.86 7.40
CA PRO A 109 29.49 14.95 6.29
C PRO A 109 30.14 13.59 6.56
N SER A 110 29.36 12.52 6.33
CA SER A 110 29.83 11.14 6.40
C SER A 110 29.47 10.38 5.12
N GLY A 111 30.34 9.45 4.73
CA GLY A 111 30.17 8.63 3.54
C GLY A 111 30.53 9.33 2.22
N PRO A 112 29.92 8.95 1.09
CA PRO A 112 30.26 9.50 -0.22
C PRO A 112 29.84 10.97 -0.35
N GLN A 113 30.65 11.77 -1.03
CA GLN A 113 30.42 13.20 -1.24
C GLN A 113 29.39 13.40 -2.35
N ILE A 114 28.12 13.50 -1.97
CA ILE A 114 26.99 13.67 -2.90
C ILE A 114 26.32 15.02 -2.61
N PRO A 115 26.01 15.82 -3.64
CA PRO A 115 25.34 17.09 -3.44
C PRO A 115 23.92 16.86 -2.92
N VAL A 116 23.65 17.41 -1.74
CA VAL A 116 22.33 17.46 -1.08
C VAL A 116 22.15 18.89 -0.55
N ALA A 117 21.00 19.49 -0.78
CA ALA A 117 20.68 20.84 -0.35
C ALA A 117 19.32 20.86 0.36
N PRO A 118 19.10 21.79 1.31
CA PRO A 118 17.79 22.00 1.91
C PRO A 118 16.75 22.35 0.85
N VAL A 119 15.53 21.86 1.04
CA VAL A 119 14.39 22.08 0.16
C VAL A 119 13.64 23.34 0.60
N ASP A 120 13.22 24.15 -0.36
CA ASP A 120 12.37 25.31 -0.08
C ASP A 120 10.94 24.88 0.26
N ALA A 121 10.51 25.19 1.49
CA ALA A 121 9.18 24.84 1.98
C ALA A 121 8.06 25.56 1.23
N ASP A 122 8.28 26.80 0.76
CA ASP A 122 7.23 27.55 0.06
C ASP A 122 6.98 26.97 -1.33
N THR A 123 8.05 26.60 -2.04
CA THR A 123 7.95 25.88 -3.32
C THR A 123 7.20 24.56 -3.16
N VAL A 124 7.56 23.75 -2.16
CA VAL A 124 6.90 22.46 -1.91
C VAL A 124 5.43 22.61 -1.55
N VAL A 125 5.08 23.62 -0.75
CA VAL A 125 3.68 23.90 -0.41
C VAL A 125 2.89 24.33 -1.65
N ALA A 126 3.46 25.14 -2.53
CA ALA A 126 2.81 25.55 -3.76
C ALA A 126 2.53 24.34 -4.67
N GLU A 127 3.52 23.47 -4.88
CA GLU A 127 3.37 22.22 -5.64
C GLU A 127 2.31 21.29 -5.03
N TRP A 128 2.34 21.13 -3.70
CA TRP A 128 1.35 20.32 -2.97
C TRP A 128 -0.08 20.85 -3.14
N ARG A 129 -0.28 22.17 -3.05
CA ARG A 129 -1.59 22.79 -3.25
C ARG A 129 -2.10 22.58 -4.67
N THR A 130 -1.25 22.76 -5.67
CA THR A 130 -1.59 22.54 -7.09
C THR A 130 -1.99 21.09 -7.32
N ALA A 131 -1.15 20.14 -6.90
CA ALA A 131 -1.44 18.71 -7.04
C ALA A 131 -2.73 18.28 -6.32
N ARG A 132 -3.05 18.92 -5.19
CA ARG A 132 -4.32 18.68 -4.49
C ARG A 132 -5.51 19.24 -5.24
N ALA A 133 -5.39 20.45 -5.79
CA ALA A 133 -6.47 21.08 -6.56
C ALA A 133 -6.79 20.26 -7.81
N GLU A 134 -5.77 19.77 -8.52
CA GLU A 134 -5.92 18.88 -9.68
C GLU A 134 -6.64 17.58 -9.31
N ARG A 135 -6.26 16.95 -8.18
CA ARG A 135 -6.95 15.74 -7.69
C ARG A 135 -8.40 16.01 -7.32
N ALA A 136 -8.68 17.11 -6.61
CA ALA A 136 -10.04 17.48 -6.25
C ALA A 136 -10.91 17.74 -7.49
N ALA A 137 -10.37 18.40 -8.52
CA ALA A 137 -11.05 18.62 -9.78
C ALA A 137 -11.32 17.29 -10.53
N ALA A 138 -10.34 16.40 -10.59
CA ALA A 138 -10.51 15.07 -11.20
C ALA A 138 -11.56 14.23 -10.46
N GLU A 139 -11.54 14.24 -9.13
CA GLU A 139 -12.56 13.58 -8.30
C GLU A 139 -13.95 14.16 -8.57
N GLN A 140 -14.09 15.49 -8.62
CA GLN A 140 -15.35 16.16 -8.95
C GLN A 140 -15.86 15.77 -10.34
N GLN A 141 -14.97 15.69 -11.33
CA GLN A 141 -15.34 15.26 -12.67
C GLN A 141 -15.86 13.82 -12.69
N VAL A 142 -15.17 12.89 -12.02
CA VAL A 142 -15.62 11.50 -11.89
C VAL A 142 -16.97 11.41 -11.17
N GLN A 143 -17.20 12.24 -10.14
CA GLN A 143 -18.50 12.30 -9.46
C GLN A 143 -19.60 12.87 -10.37
N ALA A 144 -19.30 13.90 -11.16
CA ALA A 144 -20.24 14.49 -12.11
C ALA A 144 -20.62 13.50 -13.22
N GLU A 145 -19.64 12.77 -13.77
CA GLU A 145 -19.87 11.72 -14.76
C GLU A 145 -20.72 10.57 -14.19
N ARG A 146 -20.44 10.15 -12.95
CA ARG A 146 -21.25 9.14 -12.25
C ARG A 146 -22.67 9.61 -11.96
N ALA A 147 -22.84 10.88 -11.56
CA ALA A 147 -24.15 11.47 -11.33
C ALA A 147 -24.95 11.53 -12.65
N ALA A 148 -24.34 12.00 -13.73
CA ALA A 148 -24.97 12.03 -15.06
C ALA A 148 -25.35 10.63 -15.55
N ALA A 149 -24.46 9.64 -15.37
CA ALA A 149 -24.76 8.25 -15.71
C ALA A 149 -25.91 7.68 -14.87
N ALA A 150 -25.97 8.01 -13.57
CA ALA A 150 -27.07 7.60 -12.69
C ALA A 150 -28.40 8.28 -13.08
N GLU A 151 -28.37 9.55 -13.49
CA GLU A 151 -29.55 10.27 -13.99
C GLU A 151 -30.07 9.66 -15.29
N LEU A 152 -29.19 9.33 -16.25
CA LEU A 152 -29.57 8.64 -17.49
C LEU A 152 -30.17 7.26 -17.20
N ALA A 153 -29.54 6.46 -16.34
CA ALA A 153 -30.06 5.15 -15.95
C ALA A 153 -31.43 5.26 -15.24
N ALA A 154 -31.63 6.28 -14.41
CA ALA A 154 -32.91 6.54 -13.76
C ALA A 154 -33.99 6.96 -14.78
N ALA A 155 -33.63 7.77 -15.78
CA ALA A 155 -34.54 8.16 -16.86
C ALA A 155 -34.94 6.97 -17.73
N GLU A 156 -34.00 6.10 -18.08
CA GLU A 156 -34.25 4.86 -18.81
C GLU A 156 -35.17 3.92 -18.01
N ALA A 157 -34.88 3.71 -16.72
CA ALA A 157 -35.73 2.91 -15.84
C ALA A 157 -37.15 3.49 -15.70
N ALA A 158 -37.28 4.82 -15.65
CA ALA A 158 -38.57 5.49 -15.62
C ALA A 158 -39.34 5.33 -16.95
N ALA A 159 -38.64 5.38 -18.09
CA ALA A 159 -39.21 5.13 -19.42
C ALA A 159 -39.70 3.68 -19.56
N GLU A 160 -38.90 2.70 -19.13
CA GLU A 160 -39.31 1.28 -19.11
C GLU A 160 -40.50 1.04 -18.18
N ALA A 161 -40.50 1.66 -16.99
CA ALA A 161 -41.61 1.54 -16.05
C ALA A 161 -42.91 2.14 -16.61
N THR A 162 -42.82 3.26 -17.34
CA THR A 162 -43.98 3.87 -18.00
C THR A 162 -44.50 3.03 -19.15
N GLU A 163 -43.62 2.46 -19.98
CA GLU A 163 -43.96 1.54 -21.07
C GLU A 163 -44.64 0.26 -20.53
N ALA A 164 -44.07 -0.36 -19.49
CA ALA A 164 -44.65 -1.52 -18.82
C ALA A 164 -46.05 -1.23 -18.22
N ARG A 165 -46.29 0.00 -17.76
CA ARG A 165 -47.60 0.44 -17.24
C ARG A 165 -48.61 0.60 -18.37
N ARG A 166 -48.20 1.17 -19.51
CA ARG A 166 -49.03 1.28 -20.73
C ARG A 166 -49.41 -0.09 -21.25
N GLU A 167 -48.45 -1.02 -21.30
CA GLU A 167 -48.67 -2.37 -21.82
C GLU A 167 -49.61 -3.18 -20.93
N ARG A 168 -49.46 -3.12 -19.61
CA ARG A 168 -50.44 -3.70 -18.67
C ARG A 168 -51.84 -3.14 -18.89
N ARG A 169 -51.97 -1.82 -19.11
CA ARG A 169 -53.26 -1.17 -19.38
C ARG A 169 -53.87 -1.65 -20.70
N ARG A 170 -53.05 -1.79 -21.76
CA ARG A 170 -53.45 -2.33 -23.07
C ARG A 170 -53.93 -3.78 -22.95
N ASN A 171 -53.21 -4.61 -22.20
CA ASN A 171 -53.57 -6.01 -21.99
C ASN A 171 -54.86 -6.17 -21.17
N ARG A 172 -55.06 -5.32 -20.15
CA ARG A 172 -56.31 -5.28 -19.35
C ARG A 172 -57.53 -4.92 -20.20
N LEU A 173 -57.40 -3.96 -21.11
CA LEU A 173 -58.44 -3.60 -22.08
C LEU A 173 -58.71 -4.72 -23.10
N ARG A 174 -57.68 -5.49 -23.46
CA ARG A 174 -57.80 -6.67 -24.34
C ARG A 174 -58.55 -7.82 -23.69
N TRP A 175 -58.36 -8.05 -22.39
CA TRP A 175 -59.11 -9.04 -21.61
C TRP A 175 -60.61 -8.70 -21.53
N TRP A 176 -60.96 -7.42 -21.36
CA TRP A 176 -62.34 -6.93 -21.39
C TRP A 176 -63.03 -7.02 -22.77
N ARG A 177 -62.26 -7.13 -23.87
CA ARG A 177 -62.78 -7.28 -25.23
C ARG A 177 -62.81 -8.72 -25.75
N ARG A 178 -62.48 -9.72 -24.93
CA ARG A 178 -62.71 -11.11 -25.29
C ARG A 178 -64.21 -11.39 -25.21
N PRO A 179 -64.88 -11.77 -26.31
CA PRO A 179 -66.27 -12.20 -26.23
C PRO A 179 -66.31 -13.53 -25.46
N ASP A 180 -67.22 -13.61 -24.50
CA ASP A 180 -67.54 -14.85 -23.79
C ASP A 180 -67.79 -15.97 -24.82
N GLY A 181 -66.85 -16.92 -24.88
CA GLY A 181 -67.02 -18.15 -25.66
C GLY A 181 -68.19 -18.96 -25.09
N PRO A 182 -68.90 -19.75 -25.94
CA PRO A 182 -70.24 -20.23 -25.66
C PRO A 182 -70.26 -21.12 -24.42
N ARG A 183 -71.19 -20.82 -23.50
CA ARG A 183 -71.53 -21.65 -22.35
C ARG A 183 -72.06 -22.98 -22.87
N ALA A 184 -71.28 -24.05 -22.70
CA ALA A 184 -71.73 -25.40 -22.99
C ALA A 184 -72.89 -25.76 -22.04
N ASP A 185 -74.02 -26.12 -22.66
CA ASP A 185 -75.23 -26.62 -22.02
C ASP A 185 -74.93 -27.80 -21.10
N ARG A 186 -75.38 -27.71 -19.84
CA ARG A 186 -75.61 -28.86 -18.98
C ARG A 186 -77.08 -29.26 -19.12
N THR A 187 -77.32 -30.37 -19.82
CA THR A 187 -78.57 -31.12 -19.68
C THR A 187 -78.29 -32.46 -19.00
N ARG A 188 -79.14 -32.72 -17.99
CA ARG A 188 -79.50 -33.97 -17.31
C ARG A 188 -78.49 -34.70 -16.42
#